data_AF-A0AAN7XZE3-F1
#
_entry.id   AF-A0AAN7XZE3-F1
#
_cell.length_a   1.000
_cell.length_b   1.000
_cell.length_c   1.000
_cell.angle_alpha   90.00
_cell.angle_beta   90.00
_cell.angle_gamma   90.00
#
_symmetry.space_group_name_H-M   'P 1'
#
loop_
_entity.id
_entity.type
_entity.pdbx_description
1 polymer ?
#
loop_
_entity_poly.entity_id
_entity_poly.type
_entity_poly.pdbx_seq_one_letter_code
_entity_poly.pdbx_strand_id
1 'polypeptide(L)'
;MSLPVLQKNGDLVLGGLFSLHDMVMEPNLSFTSMPPPAHCSRFNFRTFRWMQTMIFAIEEINRDGKLLPNITLGYKIYDSCSTPHQALKAVMELVGNEKVSGVEGETESEGTCHGTIPAVIGDGGSTQSLVVARFLGVFQVPQVSYFSSCACLSNKKEFPAFLRTMPSDFFQVDAMIQLVKHFG
;
A
#
# COMPACT_ATOMS: atom_id res chain seq x y z
N MET A 1 4.39 -6.63 -18.18
CA MET A 1 5.65 -6.58 -17.41
C MET A 1 5.31 -6.38 -15.95
N SER A 2 5.78 -7.29 -15.10
CA SER A 2 5.61 -7.24 -13.65
C SER A 2 6.36 -6.05 -13.05
N LEU A 3 5.81 -5.46 -11.99
CA LEU A 3 6.50 -4.41 -11.24
C LEU A 3 7.67 -5.00 -10.43
N PRO A 4 8.79 -4.27 -10.29
CA PRO A 4 9.83 -4.64 -9.33
C PRO A 4 9.24 -4.75 -7.92
N VAL A 5 9.60 -5.83 -7.22
CA VAL A 5 9.10 -6.12 -5.87
C VAL A 5 10.25 -6.49 -4.95
N LEU A 6 10.25 -5.92 -3.74
CA LEU A 6 11.11 -6.38 -2.65
C LEU A 6 10.28 -7.35 -1.79
N GLN A 7 10.73 -8.59 -1.67
CA GLN A 7 9.92 -9.63 -1.02
C GLN A 7 10.73 -10.55 -0.12
N LYS A 8 10.05 -11.07 0.91
CA LYS A 8 10.51 -12.13 1.81
C LYS A 8 9.32 -13.03 2.15
N ASN A 9 9.51 -14.34 2.03
CA ASN A 9 8.47 -15.30 2.36
C ASN A 9 8.25 -15.39 3.88
N GLY A 10 7.05 -15.82 4.26
CA GLY A 10 6.63 -16.15 5.62
C GLY A 10 5.26 -16.84 5.57
N ASP A 11 4.82 -17.37 6.70
CA ASP A 11 3.49 -17.99 6.83
C ASP A 11 2.36 -16.99 6.54
N LEU A 12 2.57 -15.71 6.88
CA LEU A 12 1.70 -14.59 6.52
C LEU A 12 2.51 -13.50 5.82
N VAL A 13 2.06 -13.01 4.67
CA VAL A 13 2.80 -12.01 3.88
C VAL A 13 2.06 -10.68 3.89
N LEU A 14 2.66 -9.65 4.50
CA LEU A 14 2.09 -8.29 4.49
C LEU A 14 2.42 -7.54 3.18
N GLY A 15 1.46 -6.78 2.67
CA GLY A 15 1.69 -5.87 1.54
C GLY A 15 2.29 -4.55 2.02
N GLY A 16 3.18 -3.95 1.24
CA GLY A 16 3.74 -2.63 1.50
C GLY A 16 3.73 -1.74 0.27
N LEU A 17 3.29 -0.49 0.45
CA LEU A 17 3.31 0.56 -0.57
C LEU A 17 4.08 1.78 -0.04
N PHE A 18 5.16 2.12 -0.74
CA PHE A 18 6.00 3.26 -0.38
C PHE A 18 6.34 4.08 -1.62
N SER A 19 6.26 5.41 -1.50
CA SER A 19 6.77 6.36 -2.49
C SER A 19 8.31 6.38 -2.50
N LEU A 20 8.98 5.33 -2.99
CA LEU A 20 10.45 5.29 -3.04
C LEU A 20 11.01 6.28 -4.06
N HIS A 21 10.18 6.68 -5.03
CA HIS A 21 10.46 7.74 -5.99
C HIS A 21 9.37 8.83 -5.96
N ASP A 22 9.77 10.08 -6.18
CA ASP A 22 8.87 11.24 -6.11
C ASP A 22 8.28 11.63 -7.48
N MET A 23 8.77 11.06 -8.58
CA MET A 23 8.38 11.44 -9.94
C MET A 23 8.31 10.23 -10.86
N VAL A 24 7.29 10.17 -11.71
CA VAL A 24 7.25 9.28 -12.86
C VAL A 24 7.60 10.10 -14.11
N MET A 25 8.56 9.62 -14.89
CA MET A 25 8.85 10.19 -16.20
C MET A 25 7.84 9.64 -17.20
N GLU A 26 6.90 10.49 -17.60
CA GLU A 26 5.90 10.15 -18.60
C GLU A 26 6.54 10.18 -19.99
N PRO A 27 6.56 9.05 -20.71
CA PRO A 27 7.04 9.03 -22.09
C PRO A 27 6.09 9.82 -22.99
N ASN A 28 6.60 10.39 -24.09
CA ASN A 28 5.72 10.92 -25.14
C ASN A 28 4.92 9.76 -25.76
N LEU A 29 3.61 9.76 -25.52
CA LEU A 29 2.71 8.73 -26.00
C LEU A 29 2.26 9.06 -27.42
N SER A 30 2.64 8.23 -28.40
CA SER A 30 2.14 8.35 -29.77
C SER A 30 0.74 7.75 -29.93
N PHE A 31 0.29 6.92 -28.99
CA PHE A 31 -0.95 6.14 -29.05
C PHE A 31 -1.07 5.22 -30.28
N THR A 32 0.06 4.94 -30.95
CA THR A 32 0.14 4.05 -32.12
C THR A 32 0.77 2.69 -31.81
N SER A 33 1.38 2.54 -30.65
CA SER A 33 1.99 1.31 -30.16
C SER A 33 1.80 1.18 -28.66
N MET A 34 2.08 -0.01 -28.13
CA MET A 34 2.06 -0.24 -26.69
C MET A 34 3.04 0.72 -25.99
N PRO A 35 2.60 1.50 -24.99
CA PRO A 35 3.48 2.42 -24.30
C PRO A 35 4.57 1.67 -23.52
N PRO A 36 5.78 2.26 -23.41
CA PRO A 36 6.82 1.67 -22.59
C PRO A 36 6.42 1.71 -21.10
N PRO A 37 7.02 0.83 -20.26
CA PRO A 37 6.82 0.90 -18.82
C PRO A 37 7.16 2.27 -18.27
N ALA A 38 6.35 2.75 -17.32
CA ALA A 38 6.65 4.01 -16.66
C ALA A 38 7.97 3.93 -15.90
N HIS A 39 8.76 5.00 -15.97
CA HIS A 39 10.06 5.07 -15.32
C HIS A 39 9.99 5.99 -14.10
N CYS A 40 10.18 5.41 -12.90
CA CYS A 40 10.20 6.17 -11.66
C CYS A 40 11.59 6.79 -11.44
N SER A 41 11.63 8.04 -10.98
CA SER A 41 12.83 8.86 -10.86
C SER A 41 12.78 9.71 -9.59
N ARG A 42 13.93 10.29 -9.21
CA ARG A 42 14.12 11.03 -7.95
C ARG A 42 13.87 10.15 -6.72
N PHE A 43 14.87 9.31 -6.42
CA PHE A 43 14.83 8.43 -5.25
C PHE A 43 14.72 9.22 -3.95
N ASN A 44 13.82 8.80 -3.07
CA ASN A 44 13.51 9.45 -1.81
C ASN A 44 14.06 8.63 -0.63
N PHE A 45 15.18 9.10 -0.07
CA PHE A 45 15.83 8.42 1.06
C PHE A 45 14.97 8.39 2.33
N ARG A 46 14.04 9.34 2.50
CA ARG A 46 13.18 9.40 3.68
C ARG A 46 12.14 8.29 3.64
N THR A 47 11.46 8.11 2.52
CA THR A 47 10.46 7.04 2.34
C THR A 47 11.14 5.67 2.26
N PHE A 48 12.35 5.59 1.72
CA PHE A 48 13.17 4.38 1.83
C PHE A 48 13.43 3.98 3.30
N ARG A 49 13.75 4.94 4.17
CA ARG A 49 13.88 4.66 5.62
C ARG A 49 12.57 4.19 6.24
N TRP A 50 11.42 4.73 5.82
CA TRP A 50 10.11 4.25 6.27
C TRP A 50 9.83 2.82 5.83
N MET A 51 10.18 2.46 4.60
CA MET A 51 10.13 1.08 4.11
C MET A 51 11.01 0.16 4.97
N GLN A 52 12.26 0.57 5.26
CA GLN A 52 13.14 -0.19 6.14
C GLN A 52 12.55 -0.34 7.56
N THR A 53 11.75 0.62 8.03
CA THR A 53 11.08 0.54 9.32
C THR A 53 10.03 -0.58 9.34
N MET A 54 9.28 -0.77 8.25
CA MET A 54 8.36 -1.91 8.10
C MET A 54 9.13 -3.25 8.16
N ILE A 55 10.24 -3.34 7.42
CA ILE A 55 11.09 -4.54 7.41
C ILE A 55 11.63 -4.83 8.81
N PHE A 56 12.17 -3.80 9.47
CA PHE A 56 12.70 -3.90 10.83
C PHE A 56 11.63 -4.39 11.82
N ALA A 57 10.42 -3.81 11.79
CA ALA A 57 9.33 -4.20 12.68
C ALA A 57 8.91 -5.66 12.43
N ILE A 58 8.83 -6.10 11.18
CA ILE A 58 8.55 -7.51 10.84
C ILE A 58 9.63 -8.44 11.40
N GLU A 59 10.89 -8.06 11.28
CA GLU A 59 11.99 -8.86 11.83
C GLU A 59 11.98 -8.91 13.36
N GLU A 60 11.61 -7.81 14.02
CA GLU A 60 11.47 -7.76 15.47
C GLU A 60 10.32 -8.67 15.94
N ILE A 61 9.15 -8.61 15.29
CA ILE A 61 8.02 -9.50 15.57
C ILE A 61 8.43 -10.97 15.42
N ASN A 62 9.10 -11.32 14.32
CA ASN A 62 9.55 -12.69 14.07
C ASN A 62 10.59 -13.21 15.09
N ARG A 63 11.28 -12.33 15.83
CA ARG A 63 12.22 -12.70 16.90
C ARG A 63 11.55 -12.78 18.27
N ASP A 64 10.37 -12.20 18.44
CA ASP A 64 9.64 -12.21 19.70
C ASP A 64 8.82 -13.50 19.85
N GLY A 65 9.28 -14.42 20.69
CA GLY A 65 8.58 -15.69 20.97
C GLY A 65 7.20 -15.53 21.63
N LYS A 66 6.80 -14.31 22.05
CA LYS A 66 5.48 -14.04 22.63
C LYS A 66 4.47 -13.53 21.60
N LEU A 67 4.93 -12.89 20.54
CA LEU A 67 4.08 -12.24 19.55
C LEU A 67 4.05 -13.08 18.28
N LEU A 68 2.86 -13.62 17.95
CA LEU A 68 2.68 -14.58 16.83
C LEU A 68 3.55 -15.84 16.97
N PRO A 69 3.45 -16.60 18.09
CA PRO A 69 4.23 -17.81 18.26
C PRO A 69 3.95 -18.82 17.15
N ASN A 70 5.01 -19.43 16.61
CA ASN A 70 4.97 -20.39 15.49
C ASN A 70 4.46 -19.83 14.15
N ILE A 71 4.39 -18.51 13.99
CA ILE A 71 4.02 -17.85 12.73
C ILE A 71 5.12 -16.89 12.34
N THR A 72 5.58 -16.97 11.09
CA THR A 72 6.54 -16.05 10.50
C THR A 72 5.85 -15.04 9.59
N LEU A 73 6.17 -13.76 9.77
CA LEU A 73 5.76 -12.68 8.90
C LEU A 73 6.76 -12.49 7.76
N GLY A 74 6.24 -12.54 6.54
CA GLY A 74 6.89 -12.09 5.31
C GLY A 74 6.35 -10.75 4.84
N TYR A 75 6.88 -10.27 3.70
CA TYR A 75 6.41 -9.05 3.07
C TYR A 75 6.56 -9.09 1.55
N LYS A 76 5.72 -8.32 0.86
CA LYS A 76 5.89 -7.89 -0.53
C LYS A 76 5.73 -6.37 -0.58
N ILE A 77 6.77 -5.68 -1.01
CA ILE A 77 6.82 -4.22 -1.01
C ILE A 77 7.02 -3.71 -2.43
N TYR A 78 6.17 -2.76 -2.82
CA TYR A 78 6.20 -2.10 -4.12
C TYR A 78 6.40 -0.60 -3.97
N ASP A 79 7.02 -0.02 -4.99
CA ASP A 79 7.14 1.43 -5.15
C ASP A 79 5.86 2.01 -5.79
N SER A 80 5.23 2.97 -5.13
CA SER A 80 4.08 3.70 -5.67
C SER A 80 4.48 4.89 -6.54
N CYS A 81 5.77 5.23 -6.57
CA CYS A 81 6.34 6.35 -7.31
C CYS A 81 5.60 7.67 -7.11
N SER A 82 4.96 7.84 -5.95
CA SER A 82 4.13 9.01 -5.61
C SER A 82 3.01 9.29 -6.62
N THR A 83 2.49 8.30 -7.33
CA THR A 83 1.38 8.48 -8.29
C THR A 83 0.23 7.52 -8.01
N PRO A 84 -1.04 7.96 -8.16
CA PRO A 84 -2.19 7.08 -7.95
C PRO A 84 -2.21 5.89 -8.92
N HIS A 85 -1.74 6.09 -10.16
CA HIS A 85 -1.67 5.03 -11.16
C HIS A 85 -0.71 3.90 -10.76
N GLN A 86 0.52 4.23 -10.36
CA GLN A 86 1.47 3.19 -9.92
C GLN A 86 1.04 2.55 -8.60
N ALA A 87 0.47 3.32 -7.66
CA ALA A 87 -0.09 2.78 -6.43
C ALA A 87 -1.20 1.74 -6.71
N LEU A 88 -2.11 2.05 -7.63
CA LEU A 88 -3.17 1.12 -8.05
C LEU A 88 -2.59 -0.14 -8.70
N LYS A 89 -1.64 0.02 -9.62
CA LYS A 89 -0.98 -1.12 -10.28
C LYS A 89 -0.27 -2.01 -9.26
N ALA A 90 0.43 -1.42 -8.29
CA ALA A 90 1.13 -2.13 -7.23
C ALA A 90 0.17 -2.92 -6.34
N VAL A 91 -0.96 -2.34 -5.94
CA VAL A 91 -1.94 -3.07 -5.12
C VAL A 91 -2.65 -4.18 -5.90
N MET A 92 -2.88 -4.00 -7.20
CA MET A 92 -3.39 -5.05 -8.07
C MET A 92 -2.41 -6.22 -8.17
N GLU A 93 -1.11 -5.95 -8.28
CA GLU A 93 -0.06 -7.00 -8.26
C GLU A 93 0.05 -7.68 -6.89
N LEU A 94 -0.18 -6.97 -5.78
CA LEU A 94 -0.20 -7.53 -4.43
C LEU A 94 -1.35 -8.53 -4.24
N VAL A 95 -2.56 -8.15 -4.66
CA VAL A 95 -3.78 -8.94 -4.45
C VAL A 95 -3.99 -9.98 -5.56
N GLY A 96 -3.51 -9.71 -6.78
CA GLY A 96 -3.77 -10.54 -7.97
C GLY A 96 -2.74 -11.62 -8.27
N ASN A 97 -1.59 -11.69 -7.58
CA ASN A 97 -0.53 -12.67 -7.85
C ASN A 97 -0.72 -14.04 -7.16
N GLU A 98 -1.96 -14.44 -6.86
CA GLU A 98 -2.24 -15.87 -6.78
C GLU A 98 -2.09 -16.41 -8.21
N LYS A 99 -0.91 -16.94 -8.53
CA LYS A 99 -0.81 -17.85 -9.67
C LYS A 99 -1.85 -18.93 -9.40
N VAL A 100 -2.92 -18.92 -10.19
CA VAL A 100 -3.61 -20.13 -10.60
C VAL A 100 -2.56 -20.94 -11.39
N SER A 101 -1.62 -21.53 -10.66
CA SER A 101 -0.59 -22.40 -11.21
C SER A 101 -1.29 -23.68 -11.60
N GLY A 102 -1.75 -23.71 -12.85
CA GLY A 102 -2.31 -24.88 -13.52
C GLY A 102 -3.68 -25.25 -12.99
N VAL A 103 -4.71 -24.99 -13.76
CA VAL A 103 -5.66 -26.00 -14.25
C VAL A 103 -6.51 -25.28 -15.31
N GLU A 104 -6.14 -25.42 -16.58
CA GLU A 104 -7.14 -25.35 -17.65
C GLU A 104 -8.00 -26.59 -17.47
N GLY A 105 -9.21 -26.40 -16.94
CA GLY A 105 -10.22 -27.45 -16.81
C GLY A 105 -10.13 -28.25 -15.52
N GLU A 106 -10.84 -27.81 -14.49
CA GLU A 106 -11.65 -28.67 -13.63
C GLU A 106 -12.46 -27.80 -12.66
N THR A 107 -13.71 -28.22 -12.50
CA THR A 107 -14.81 -27.64 -11.75
C THR A 107 -14.55 -27.51 -10.25
N GLU A 108 -15.13 -26.45 -9.67
CA GLU A 108 -15.56 -26.34 -8.27
C GLU A 108 -14.58 -26.83 -7.19
N SER A 109 -13.80 -25.88 -6.65
CA SER A 109 -13.43 -25.92 -5.24
C SER A 109 -13.98 -24.66 -4.57
N GLU A 110 -14.75 -24.84 -3.52
CA GLU A 110 -15.37 -23.80 -2.71
C GLU A 110 -14.35 -22.74 -2.27
N GLY A 111 -14.38 -21.58 -2.94
CA GLY A 111 -14.41 -20.27 -2.31
C GLY A 111 -13.34 -19.89 -1.29
N THR A 112 -12.12 -20.44 -1.37
CA THR A 112 -11.02 -20.00 -0.49
C THR A 112 -9.89 -19.43 -1.34
N CYS A 113 -9.82 -18.10 -1.45
CA CYS A 113 -8.66 -17.38 -2.02
C CYS A 113 -7.42 -17.76 -1.19
N HIS A 114 -6.62 -18.67 -1.73
CA HIS A 114 -5.49 -19.28 -1.03
C HIS A 114 -4.23 -18.45 -1.34
N GLY A 115 -3.98 -17.42 -0.50
CA GLY A 115 -2.87 -16.48 -0.72
C GLY A 115 -3.22 -14.99 -0.55
N THR A 116 -4.32 -14.67 0.13
CA THR A 116 -4.75 -13.29 0.32
C THR A 116 -3.75 -12.50 1.18
N ILE A 117 -3.28 -11.36 0.68
CA ILE A 117 -2.55 -10.38 1.49
C ILE A 117 -3.50 -9.93 2.62
N PRO A 118 -3.20 -10.23 3.91
CA PRO A 118 -4.13 -10.01 5.00
C PRO A 118 -4.23 -8.54 5.40
N ALA A 119 -3.22 -7.73 5.06
CA ALA A 119 -3.22 -6.29 5.23
C ALA A 119 -2.17 -5.63 4.33
N VAL A 120 -2.45 -4.39 3.93
CA VAL A 120 -1.52 -3.54 3.17
C VAL A 120 -1.11 -2.35 4.04
N ILE A 121 0.19 -2.17 4.22
CA ILE A 121 0.79 -1.01 4.88
C ILE A 121 1.07 0.06 3.83
N GLY A 122 0.59 1.28 4.07
CA GLY A 122 0.68 2.39 3.12
C GLY A 122 -0.58 2.58 2.28
N ASP A 123 -0.59 3.47 1.29
CA ASP A 123 0.49 4.40 0.93
C ASP A 123 0.62 5.56 1.95
N GLY A 124 1.64 6.39 1.82
CA GLY A 124 1.82 7.62 2.58
C GLY A 124 1.05 8.80 2.02
N GLY A 125 0.95 8.94 0.69
CA GLY A 125 0.22 10.06 0.08
C GLY A 125 -1.30 9.87 0.06
N SER A 126 -2.06 10.90 0.48
CA SER A 126 -3.52 10.80 0.59
C SER A 126 -4.23 10.47 -0.73
N THR A 127 -3.75 11.01 -1.86
CA THR A 127 -4.33 10.74 -3.19
C THR A 127 -4.11 9.29 -3.63
N GLN A 128 -2.92 8.74 -3.35
CA GLN A 128 -2.55 7.36 -3.64
C GLN A 128 -3.36 6.42 -2.74
N SER A 129 -3.37 6.71 -1.43
CA SER A 129 -4.17 5.97 -0.46
C SER A 129 -5.65 5.95 -0.76
N LEU A 130 -6.22 7.01 -1.33
CA LEU A 130 -7.63 7.04 -1.73
C LEU A 130 -7.94 6.02 -2.83
N VAL A 131 -7.09 5.93 -3.86
CA VAL A 131 -7.28 4.95 -4.94
C VAL A 131 -7.05 3.53 -4.44
N VAL A 132 -6.02 3.32 -3.61
CA VAL A 132 -5.74 2.02 -2.97
C VAL A 132 -6.89 1.59 -2.06
N ALA A 133 -7.44 2.50 -1.24
CA ALA A 133 -8.53 2.22 -0.30
C ALA A 133 -9.82 1.82 -1.02
N ARG A 134 -10.13 2.46 -2.16
CA ARG A 134 -11.27 2.07 -2.98
C ARG A 134 -11.11 0.66 -3.53
N PHE A 135 -9.92 0.33 -4.04
CA PHE A 135 -9.64 -1.00 -4.56
C PHE A 135 -9.71 -2.07 -3.47
N LEU A 136 -8.97 -1.90 -2.37
CA LEU A 136 -8.92 -2.86 -1.28
C LEU A 136 -10.25 -2.99 -0.52
N GLY A 137 -11.04 -1.92 -0.48
CA GLY A 137 -12.37 -1.92 0.14
C GLY A 137 -13.35 -2.91 -0.49
N VAL A 138 -13.22 -3.18 -1.80
CA VAL A 138 -14.04 -4.20 -2.49
C VAL A 138 -13.76 -5.60 -1.94
N PHE A 139 -12.49 -5.89 -1.63
CA PHE A 139 -12.04 -7.19 -1.11
C PHE A 139 -12.02 -7.24 0.43
N GLN A 140 -12.47 -6.18 1.11
CA GLN A 140 -12.40 -6.04 2.56
C GLN A 140 -10.96 -6.21 3.13
N VAL A 141 -9.94 -5.92 2.32
CA VAL A 141 -8.54 -6.03 2.76
C VAL A 141 -8.16 -4.77 3.54
N PRO A 142 -7.75 -4.88 4.82
CA PRO A 142 -7.32 -3.75 5.62
C PRO A 142 -6.14 -3.01 4.98
N GLN A 143 -6.29 -1.70 4.85
CA GLN A 143 -5.21 -0.79 4.51
C GLN A 143 -4.83 0.03 5.74
N VAL A 144 -3.56 0.04 6.14
CA VAL A 144 -3.08 0.86 7.26
C VAL A 144 -2.05 1.86 6.73
N SER A 145 -2.49 3.10 6.49
CA SER A 145 -1.60 4.17 6.05
C SER A 145 -0.75 4.72 7.19
N TYR A 146 0.53 4.95 6.92
CA TYR A 146 1.46 5.55 7.87
C TYR A 146 1.55 7.08 7.78
N PHE A 147 0.95 7.72 6.75
CA PHE A 147 1.12 9.17 6.55
C PHE A 147 -0.05 9.89 5.86
N SER A 148 -1.08 9.18 5.38
CA SER A 148 -2.21 9.82 4.69
C SER A 148 -3.18 10.47 5.68
N SER A 149 -3.09 11.78 5.79
CA SER A 149 -3.77 12.58 6.81
C SER A 149 -5.08 13.24 6.34
N CYS A 150 -5.44 13.17 5.05
CA CYS A 150 -6.65 13.81 4.53
C CYS A 150 -7.90 13.44 5.35
N ALA A 151 -8.72 14.43 5.71
CA ALA A 151 -10.00 14.20 6.38
C ALA A 151 -10.94 13.31 5.56
N CYS A 152 -10.85 13.40 4.22
CA CYS A 152 -11.64 12.62 3.26
C CYS A 152 -11.56 11.11 3.46
N LEU A 153 -10.42 10.57 3.92
CA LEU A 153 -10.23 9.13 4.16
C LEU A 153 -10.92 8.61 5.44
N SER A 154 -11.55 9.49 6.22
CA SER A 154 -12.21 9.11 7.48
C SER A 154 -13.64 8.57 7.29
N ASN A 155 -14.22 8.70 6.09
CA ASN A 155 -15.57 8.23 5.82
C ASN A 155 -15.62 6.70 5.74
N LYS A 156 -15.99 6.04 6.83
CA LYS A 156 -16.07 4.57 6.91
C LYS A 156 -17.15 3.93 6.04
N LYS A 157 -18.13 4.71 5.57
CA LYS A 157 -19.09 4.21 4.57
C LYS A 157 -18.45 4.08 3.19
N GLU A 158 -17.50 4.95 2.86
CA GLU A 158 -16.77 4.92 1.58
C GLU A 158 -15.49 4.08 1.67
N PHE A 159 -14.78 4.12 2.80
CA PHE A 159 -13.51 3.42 3.03
C PHE A 159 -13.59 2.52 4.27
N PRO A 160 -14.36 1.42 4.23
CA PRO A 160 -14.61 0.57 5.41
C PRO A 160 -13.33 -0.07 5.97
N ALA A 161 -12.42 -0.48 5.09
CA ALA A 161 -11.18 -1.17 5.44
C ALA A 161 -9.95 -0.24 5.59
N PHE A 162 -10.12 1.08 5.45
CA PHE A 162 -9.00 2.02 5.58
C PHE A 162 -8.76 2.43 7.03
N LEU A 163 -7.55 2.27 7.53
CA LEU A 163 -7.06 2.75 8.83
C LEU A 163 -5.78 3.55 8.62
N ARG A 164 -5.35 4.27 9.66
CA ARG A 164 -4.09 5.02 9.64
C ARG A 164 -3.52 5.23 11.04
N THR A 165 -2.20 5.36 11.11
CA THR A 165 -1.46 5.66 12.36
C THR A 165 -1.10 7.14 12.50
N MET A 166 -1.62 8.00 11.62
CA MET A 166 -1.49 9.46 11.66
C MET A 166 -2.88 10.10 11.90
N PRO A 167 -3.00 11.18 12.70
CA PRO A 167 -4.25 11.91 12.86
C PRO A 167 -4.75 12.54 11.55
N SER A 168 -6.04 12.84 11.53
CA SER A 168 -6.68 13.60 10.45
C SER A 168 -6.22 15.06 10.42
N ASP A 169 -6.00 15.62 9.23
CA ASP A 169 -5.75 17.06 9.02
C ASP A 169 -6.88 17.93 9.56
N PHE A 170 -8.08 17.36 9.75
CA PHE A 170 -9.20 18.04 10.42
C PHE A 170 -8.77 18.68 11.75
N PHE A 171 -8.01 17.94 12.57
CA PHE A 171 -7.54 18.45 13.86
C PHE A 171 -6.41 19.48 13.71
N GLN A 172 -5.58 19.34 12.68
CA GLN A 172 -4.51 20.31 12.41
C GLN A 172 -5.08 21.65 11.96
N VAL A 173 -6.09 21.65 11.09
CA VAL A 173 -6.80 22.85 10.65
C VAL A 173 -7.51 23.54 11.81
N ASP A 174 -8.19 22.76 12.68
CA ASP A 174 -8.82 23.31 13.89
C ASP A 174 -7.80 24.00 14.80
N ALA A 175 -6.64 23.38 15.04
CA ALA A 175 -5.56 23.98 15.82
C ALA A 175 -5.02 25.28 15.19
N MET A 176 -4.88 25.33 13.86
CA MET A 176 -4.48 26.57 13.16
C MET A 176 -5.50 27.69 13.34
N ILE A 177 -6.80 27.37 13.29
CA ILE A 177 -7.86 28.36 13.55
C ILE A 177 -7.77 28.88 14.98
N GLN A 178 -7.52 28.02 15.97
CA GLN A 178 -7.36 28.43 17.36
C GLN A 178 -6.15 29.37 17.54
N LEU A 179 -5.03 29.09 16.87
CA LEU A 179 -3.85 29.97 16.89
C LEU A 179 -4.16 31.35 16.30
N VAL A 180 -4.85 31.40 15.16
CA VAL A 180 -5.25 32.67 14.54
C VAL A 180 -6.19 33.46 15.46
N LYS A 181 -7.16 32.81 16.10
CA LYS A 181 -8.06 33.47 17.06
C LYS A 181 -7.35 34.01 18.30
N HIS A 182 -6.25 33.39 18.70
CA HIS A 182 -5.51 33.79 19.90
C HIS A 182 -4.55 34.97 19.64
N PHE A 183 -3.96 35.04 18.45
CA PHE A 183 -2.92 36.03 18.12
C PHE A 183 -3.31 37.09 17.08
N GLY A 184 -4.42 36.91 16.36
CA GLY A 184 -4.94 37.85 15.35
C GLY A 184 -6.02 38.75 15.89
#